data_AF-A0A1H1S948-F1
#
_entry.id   AF-A0A1H1S948-F1
#
_cell.length_a   1.000
_cell.length_b   1.000
_cell.length_c   1.000
_cell.angle_alpha   90.00
_cell.angle_beta   90.00
_cell.angle_gamma   90.00
#
_symmetry.space_group_name_H-M   'P 1'
#
loop_
_entity.id
_entity.type
_entity.pdbx_description
1 polymer ?
#
loop_
_entity_poly.entity_id
_entity_poly.type
_entity_poly.pdbx_seq_one_letter_code
_entity_poly.pdbx_strand_id
1 'polypeptide(L)'
;MNLRDASKNKKLILSILFDAIGMIPFIDILWAPLSGYLMTKLYKGTKGKLAGIFSFIEEIIPGTDFIPTFTIMWVYTYVFSSETSTEDRIIDIN
;
A
#
# COMPACT_ATOMS: atom_id res chain seq x y z
N MET A 1 2.02 13.74 10.16
CA MET A 1 3.15 13.42 9.27
C MET A 1 2.59 12.93 7.94
N ASN A 2 2.95 13.57 6.83
CA ASN A 2 2.42 13.21 5.51
C ASN A 2 3.14 11.93 5.04
N LEU A 3 2.42 10.81 4.94
CA LEU A 3 3.01 9.52 4.54
C LEU A 3 3.58 9.56 3.10
N ARG A 4 3.13 10.54 2.33
CA ARG A 4 3.54 10.80 0.95
C ARG A 4 5.02 11.20 0.85
N ASP A 5 5.49 12.03 1.77
CA ASP A 5 6.85 12.60 1.79
C ASP A 5 7.86 11.73 2.57
N ALA A 6 7.44 10.53 2.99
CA ALA A 6 8.30 9.61 3.72
C ALA A 6 9.43 9.08 2.82
N SER A 7 10.66 9.04 3.36
CA SER A 7 11.82 8.47 2.67
C SER A 7 11.61 6.99 2.35
N LYS A 8 12.33 6.48 1.34
CA LYS A 8 12.28 5.06 0.91
C LYS A 8 12.31 4.09 2.09
N ASN A 9 13.25 4.29 3.04
CA ASN A 9 13.40 3.45 4.22
C ASN A 9 12.21 3.56 5.19
N LYS A 10 11.62 4.75 5.34
CA LYS A 10 10.42 4.93 6.16
C LYS A 10 9.21 4.22 5.55
N LYS A 11 9.06 4.27 4.23
CA LYS A 11 8.00 3.53 3.52
C LYS A 11 8.20 2.01 3.61
N LEU A 12 9.45 1.54 3.63
CA LEU A 12 9.76 0.12 3.85
C LEU A 12 9.30 -0.32 5.24
N ILE A 13 9.73 0.40 6.28
CA ILE A 13 9.37 0.11 7.67
C ILE A 13 7.85 0.13 7.82
N LEU A 14 7.18 1.11 7.22
CA LEU A 14 5.74 1.26 7.33
C LEU A 14 4.98 0.16 6.55
N SER A 15 5.52 -0.30 5.42
CA SER A 15 4.97 -1.43 4.66
C SER A 15 5.06 -2.73 5.46
N ILE A 16 6.24 -3.02 6.03
CA ILE A 16 6.44 -4.19 6.90
C ILE A 16 5.53 -4.14 8.12
N LEU A 17 5.36 -2.95 8.72
CA LEU A 17 4.48 -2.77 9.87
C LEU A 17 3.01 -3.04 9.50
N PHE A 18 2.54 -2.56 8.34
CA PHE A 18 1.17 -2.80 7.90
C PHE A 18 0.93 -4.27 7.56
N ASP A 19 1.87 -4.95 6.90
CA ASP A 19 1.75 -6.40 6.67
C ASP A 19 1.73 -7.18 8.00
N ALA A 20 2.57 -6.80 8.97
CA ALA A 20 2.57 -7.44 10.29
C ALA A 20 1.26 -7.22 11.07
N ILE A 21 0.58 -6.09 10.84
CA ILE A 21 -0.74 -5.82 11.44
C ILE A 21 -1.82 -6.61 10.72
N GLY A 22 -1.82 -6.65 9.37
CA GLY A 22 -2.79 -7.43 8.58
C GLY A 22 -2.70 -8.94 8.81
N MET A 23 -1.52 -9.44 9.19
CA MET A 23 -1.35 -10.84 9.59
C MET A 23 -1.99 -11.19 10.95
N ILE A 24 -2.50 -10.21 11.71
CA ILE A 24 -3.20 -10.48 12.96
C ILE A 24 -4.61 -10.94 12.60
N PRO A 25 -4.96 -12.22 12.79
CA PRO A 25 -6.32 -12.68 12.50
C PRO A 25 -7.32 -11.91 13.40
N PHE A 26 -8.58 -11.79 12.97
CA PHE A 26 -9.70 -11.15 13.68
C PHE A 26 -9.87 -9.63 13.48
N ILE A 27 -8.93 -8.93 12.84
CA ILE A 27 -9.09 -7.49 12.54
C ILE A 27 -9.51 -7.23 11.09
N ASP A 28 -9.55 -8.26 10.26
CA ASP A 28 -9.67 -8.24 8.80
C ASP A 28 -10.87 -7.41 8.32
N ILE A 29 -11.98 -7.38 9.07
CA ILE A 29 -13.19 -6.58 8.76
C ILE A 29 -12.96 -5.06 8.84
N LEU A 30 -12.18 -4.60 9.81
CA LEU A 30 -11.80 -3.18 9.93
C LEU A 30 -10.51 -2.91 9.17
N TRP A 31 -9.64 -3.90 9.08
CA TRP A 31 -8.34 -3.79 8.47
C TRP A 31 -8.43 -3.78 6.94
N ALA A 32 -9.31 -4.54 6.30
CA ALA A 32 -9.53 -4.52 4.85
C ALA A 32 -9.78 -3.09 4.29
N PRO A 33 -10.80 -2.33 4.75
CA PRO A 33 -11.01 -0.98 4.23
C PRO A 33 -9.87 -0.02 4.62
N LEU A 34 -9.23 -0.25 5.77
CA LEU A 34 -8.12 0.57 6.24
C LEU A 34 -6.84 0.32 5.43
N SER A 35 -6.55 -0.92 5.07
CA SER A 35 -5.39 -1.35 4.29
C SER A 35 -5.47 -0.77 2.88
N GLY A 36 -6.65 -0.84 2.26
CA GLY A 36 -6.94 -0.19 0.99
C GLY A 36 -6.67 1.32 1.04
N TYR A 37 -7.18 2.00 2.07
CA TYR A 37 -6.94 3.44 2.27
C TYR A 37 -5.45 3.76 2.51
N LEU A 38 -4.77 2.99 3.37
CA LEU A 38 -3.34 3.16 3.65
C LEU A 38 -2.49 2.98 2.40
N MET A 39 -2.83 2.03 1.54
CA MET A 39 -2.13 1.79 0.27
C MET A 39 -2.22 3.00 -0.66
N THR A 40 -3.41 3.60 -0.80
CA THR A 40 -3.58 4.83 -1.59
C THR A 40 -2.87 6.05 -1.00
N LYS A 41 -2.58 6.02 0.30
CA LYS A 41 -1.88 7.09 1.02
C LYS A 41 -0.36 6.93 0.97
N LEU A 42 0.14 5.69 0.97
CA LEU A 42 1.56 5.34 0.87
C LEU A 42 2.08 5.48 -0.56
N TYR A 43 1.28 5.01 -1.51
CA TYR A 43 1.58 4.98 -2.94
C TYR A 43 0.55 5.81 -3.69
N LYS A 44 1.02 6.81 -4.43
CA LYS A 44 0.13 7.67 -5.23
C LYS A 44 -0.28 6.99 -6.53
N GLY A 45 -1.38 7.50 -7.10
CA GLY A 45 -1.78 7.19 -8.46
C GLY A 45 -2.56 5.88 -8.62
N THR A 46 -2.64 5.42 -9.87
CA THR A 46 -3.47 4.27 -10.26
C THR A 46 -2.98 2.99 -9.59
N LYS A 47 -1.66 2.86 -9.39
CA LYS A 47 -1.03 1.69 -8.76
C LYS A 47 -1.40 1.55 -7.28
N GLY A 48 -1.41 2.65 -6.52
CA GLY A 48 -1.82 2.64 -5.11
C GLY A 48 -3.31 2.31 -4.92
N LYS A 49 -4.16 2.78 -5.85
CA LYS A 49 -5.58 2.43 -5.88
C LYS A 49 -5.82 0.96 -6.23
N LEU A 50 -5.09 0.44 -7.24
CA LEU A 50 -5.19 -0.96 -7.64
C LEU A 50 -4.71 -1.90 -6.52
N ALA A 51 -3.55 -1.61 -5.93
CA ALA A 51 -3.02 -2.35 -4.80
C ALA A 51 -3.93 -2.27 -3.56
N GLY A 52 -4.60 -1.13 -3.35
CA GLY A 52 -5.57 -0.98 -2.26
C GLY A 52 -6.83 -1.81 -2.45
N ILE A 53 -7.34 -1.93 -3.68
CA ILE A 53 -8.45 -2.83 -4.01
C ILE A 53 -8.03 -4.30 -3.85
N PHE A 54 -6.81 -4.63 -4.28
CA PHE A 54 -6.28 -5.98 -4.15
C PHE A 54 -6.13 -6.40 -2.69
N SER A 55 -5.54 -5.53 -1.87
CA SER A 55 -5.41 -5.73 -0.42
C SER A 55 -6.77 -5.83 0.29
N PHE A 56 -7.76 -5.04 -0.13
CA PHE A 56 -9.13 -5.18 0.41
C PHE A 56 -9.76 -6.55 0.10
N ILE A 57 -9.52 -7.09 -1.10
CA ILE A 57 -10.04 -8.40 -1.51
C ILE A 57 -9.31 -9.53 -0.78
N GLU A 58 -7.98 -9.43 -0.64
CA GLU A 58 -7.16 -10.40 0.10
C GLU A 58 -7.60 -10.55 1.55
N GLU A 59 -7.94 -9.45 2.21
CA GLU A 59 -8.36 -9.40 3.62
C GLU A 59 -9.82 -9.87 3.83
N ILE A 60 -10.67 -9.79 2.80
CA ILE A 60 -12.04 -10.32 2.86
C ILE A 60 -12.07 -11.85 2.71
N ILE A 61 -11.05 -12.43 2.09
CA ILE A 61 -10.97 -13.86 1.85
C ILE A 61 -10.16 -14.50 3.00
N PRO A 62 -10.82 -15.21 3.94
CA PRO A 62 -10.11 -15.85 5.02
C PRO A 62 -9.14 -16.91 4.48
N GLY A 63 -7.86 -16.81 4.85
CA GLY A 63 -6.80 -17.71 4.40
C GLY A 63 -5.86 -17.13 3.34
N THR A 64 -6.10 -15.92 2.83
CA THR A 64 -5.16 -15.20 1.93
C THR A 64 -4.30 -14.13 2.61
N ASP A 65 -4.54 -13.79 3.89
CA ASP A 65 -3.80 -12.77 4.69
C ASP A 65 -2.31 -13.03 4.95
N PHE A 66 -1.75 -14.09 4.38
CA PHE A 66 -0.32 -14.40 4.52
C PHE A 66 0.55 -13.66 3.50
N ILE A 67 -0.05 -12.99 2.51
CA ILE A 67 0.67 -12.30 1.44
C ILE A 67 1.09 -10.91 1.93
N PRO A 68 2.40 -10.58 2.01
CA PRO A 68 2.86 -9.27 2.48
C PRO A 68 2.72 -8.20 1.39
N THR A 69 1.48 -7.81 1.10
CA THR A 69 1.09 -6.97 -0.05
C THR A 69 1.67 -5.56 0.01
N PHE A 70 1.81 -4.95 1.19
CA PHE A 70 2.47 -3.65 1.30
C PHE A 70 3.96 -3.72 0.98
N THR A 71 4.63 -4.77 1.45
CA THR A 71 6.06 -4.99 1.18
C THR A 71 6.30 -5.32 -0.29
N ILE A 72 5.44 -6.13 -0.93
CA ILE A 72 5.49 -6.38 -2.39
C ILE A 72 5.33 -5.06 -3.15
N MET A 73 4.36 -4.23 -2.76
CA MET A 73 4.14 -2.94 -3.39
C MET A 73 5.33 -2.00 -3.22
N TRP A 74 6.01 -2.05 -2.07
CA TRP A 74 7.25 -1.32 -1.84
C TRP A 74 8.35 -1.79 -2.79
N VAL A 75 8.56 -3.11 -2.91
CA VAL A 75 9.56 -3.70 -3.80
C VAL A 75 9.26 -3.32 -5.25
N TYR A 76 8.01 -3.47 -5.68
CA TYR A 76 7.58 -3.06 -7.01
C TYR A 76 7.85 -1.58 -7.28
N THR A 77 7.54 -0.71 -6.32
CA THR A 77 7.73 0.73 -6.46
C THR A 77 9.19 1.15 -6.42
N TYR A 78 10.04 0.55 -5.57
CA TYR A 78 11.39 1.06 -5.31
C TYR A 78 12.54 0.24 -5.88
N VAL A 79 12.27 -1.01 -6.28
CA VAL A 79 13.25 -1.92 -6.90
C VAL A 79 13.01 -2.00 -8.40
N PHE A 80 11.74 -2.15 -8.82
CA PHE A 80 11.40 -2.30 -10.23
C PHE A 80 11.01 -0.98 -10.91
N SER A 81 10.43 -0.03 -10.19
CA SER A 81 9.93 1.24 -10.74
C SER A 81 10.72 2.43 -10.18
N SER A 82 12.03 2.49 -10.44
CA SER A 82 13.00 3.37 -9.75
C SER A 82 12.59 4.83 -9.54
N GLU A 83 11.81 5.44 -10.42
CA GLU A 83 11.11 6.70 -10.15
C GLU A 83 9.86 6.77 -11.01
N THR A 84 8.68 7.00 -10.43
CA THR A 84 7.55 7.49 -11.21
C THR A 84 6.65 8.37 -10.34
N SER A 85 7.20 9.53 -9.97
CA SER A 85 6.42 10.73 -9.62
C SER A 85 5.80 11.38 -10.87
N THR A 86 5.40 10.58 -11.87
CA THR A 86 4.96 11.08 -13.19
C THR A 86 3.45 11.27 -13.25
N GLU A 87 2.64 10.50 -12.51
CA GLU A 87 1.18 10.74 -12.47
C GLU A 87 0.80 12.02 -11.70
N ASP A 88 1.67 12.54 -10.82
CA ASP A 88 1.44 13.80 -10.08
C ASP A 88 1.50 15.06 -10.96
N ARG A 89 2.16 15.02 -12.13
CA ARG A 89 2.26 16.22 -12.98
C ARG A 89 1.07 16.44 -13.91
N ILE A 90 0.19 15.44 -14.07
CA ILE A 90 -0.86 15.47 -15.09
C ILE A 90 -2.19 16.01 -14.52
N ILE A 91 -2.38 15.92 -13.20
CA ILE A 91 -3.60 16.41 -12.52
C ILE A 91 -3.48 17.82 -11.94
N ASP A 92 -2.27 18.37 -11.82
CA ASP A 92 -2.04 19.78 -11.42
C ASP A 92 -2.03 20.75 -12.64
N ILE A 93 -2.29 20.25 -13.85
CA ILE A 93 -2.38 21.04 -15.09
C ILE A 93 -3.81 21.06 -15.67
N ASN A 94 -4.82 21.42 -14.85
CA ASN A 94 -6.10 21.85 -15.41
C ASN A 94 -6.85 22.81 -14.47
#